data_AF-Q6YQ31-F1
#
_entry.id   AF-Q6YQ31-F1
#
_cell.length_a   1.000
_cell.length_b   1.000
_cell.length_c   1.000
_cell.angle_alpha   90.00
_cell.angle_beta   90.00
_cell.angle_gamma   90.00
#
_symmetry.space_group_name_H-M   'P 1'
#
loop_
_entity.id
_entity.type
_entity.pdbx_description
1 polymer ?
#
loop_
_entity_poly.entity_id
_entity_poly.type
_entity_poly.pdbx_seq_one_letter_code
_entity_poly.pdbx_strand_id
1 'polypeptide(L)'
;MMKLIVFEGHSGRGKTSLINSLRPHLKNPYQLYQGLGSSSLGKEIRGLFLNFQQVDYLTRFYLSLANMSQIQAELFKNHQLIILDRWLPSTYAYQLFPFFKEKKQLLPLKKIFKLNHETILKNPIY
;
A
#
# COMPACT_ATOMS: atom_id res chain seq x y z
N MET A 1 -16.80 16.00 2.28
CA MET A 1 -16.42 14.68 1.74
C MET A 1 -14.94 14.70 1.41
N MET A 2 -14.17 13.70 1.87
CA MET A 2 -12.74 13.58 1.57
C MET A 2 -12.55 13.12 0.12
N LYS A 3 -11.59 13.72 -0.59
CA LYS A 3 -11.15 13.28 -1.92
C LYS A 3 -9.76 12.63 -1.82
N LEU A 4 -9.57 11.54 -2.55
CA LEU A 4 -8.28 10.84 -2.65
C LEU A 4 -7.81 10.85 -4.09
N ILE A 5 -6.59 11.33 -4.33
CA ILE A 5 -5.92 11.26 -5.63
C ILE A 5 -4.68 10.37 -5.46
N VAL A 6 -4.52 9.36 -6.30
CA VAL A 6 -3.37 8.46 -6.25
C VAL A 6 -2.60 8.56 -7.55
N PHE A 7 -1.29 8.80 -7.43
CA PHE A 7 -0.34 8.77 -8.54
C PHE A 7 0.35 7.41 -8.58
N GLU A 8 0.16 6.70 -9.68
CA GLU A 8 0.72 5.37 -9.91
C GLU A 8 1.71 5.35 -11.08
N GLY A 9 2.54 4.32 -11.14
CA GLY A 9 3.46 4.12 -12.26
C GLY A 9 4.86 3.68 -11.85
N HIS A 10 5.70 3.32 -12.83
CA HIS A 10 7.03 2.79 -12.55
C HIS A 10 7.97 3.81 -11.91
N SER A 11 8.99 3.37 -11.16
CA SER A 11 10.02 4.25 -10.62
C SER A 11 10.76 4.97 -11.77
N GLY A 12 11.16 6.23 -11.55
CA GLY A 12 11.85 7.03 -12.58
C GLY A 12 10.96 7.63 -13.68
N ARG A 13 9.63 7.40 -13.68
CA ARG A 13 8.70 7.90 -14.70
C ARG A 13 8.16 9.33 -14.45
N GLY A 14 8.83 10.13 -13.60
CA GLY A 14 8.47 11.54 -13.39
C GLY A 14 7.24 11.80 -12.50
N LYS A 15 6.73 10.82 -11.74
CA LYS A 15 5.57 11.00 -10.83
C LYS A 15 5.75 12.17 -9.86
N THR A 16 6.92 12.27 -9.22
CA THR A 16 7.22 13.38 -8.30
C THR A 16 7.20 14.72 -9.02
N SER A 17 7.73 14.78 -10.26
CA SER A 17 7.68 15.98 -11.09
C SER A 17 6.24 16.36 -11.45
N LEU A 18 5.40 15.37 -11.78
CA LEU A 18 3.98 15.58 -12.07
C LEU A 18 3.19 16.06 -10.83
N ILE A 19 3.44 15.47 -9.66
CA ILE A 19 2.84 15.93 -8.41
C ILE A 19 3.25 17.38 -8.15
N ASN A 20 4.54 17.69 -8.32
CA ASN A 20 5.08 19.04 -8.13
C ASN A 20 4.49 20.06 -9.12
N SER A 21 4.31 19.70 -10.39
CA SER A 21 3.68 20.57 -11.38
C SER A 21 2.19 20.77 -11.14
N LEU A 22 1.51 19.80 -10.50
CA LEU A 22 0.10 19.93 -10.13
C LEU A 22 -0.12 20.86 -8.93
N ARG A 23 0.86 20.97 -8.01
CA ARG A 23 0.75 21.78 -6.77
C ARG A 23 0.17 23.18 -6.97
N PRO A 24 0.66 24.03 -7.89
CA PRO A 24 0.13 25.39 -8.07
C PRO A 24 -1.33 25.42 -8.55
N HIS A 25 -1.85 24.32 -9.10
CA HIS A 25 -3.23 24.22 -9.58
C HIS A 25 -4.21 23.71 -8.52
N LEU A 26 -3.72 23.21 -7.38
CA LEU A 26 -4.55 22.70 -6.29
C LEU A 26 -4.96 23.87 -5.38
N LYS A 27 -6.20 24.35 -5.56
CA LYS A 27 -6.77 25.46 -4.79
C LYS A 27 -7.12 25.11 -3.33
N ASN A 28 -7.30 23.82 -3.04
CA ASN A 28 -7.69 23.34 -1.71
C ASN A 28 -6.47 22.85 -0.94
N PRO A 29 -6.44 23.03 0.40
CA PRO A 29 -5.40 22.42 1.23
C PRO A 29 -5.43 20.90 1.04
N TYR A 30 -4.25 20.33 0.81
CA TYR A 30 -4.07 18.90 0.62
C TYR A 30 -2.90 18.38 1.43
N GLN A 31 -2.92 17.09 1.72
CA GLN A 31 -1.78 16.38 2.28
C GLN A 31 -1.21 15.43 1.23
N LEU A 32 0.13 15.37 1.16
CA LEU A 32 0.84 14.46 0.28
C LEU A 32 1.54 13.39 1.11
N TYR A 33 1.22 12.13 0.86
CA TYR A 33 1.89 10.99 1.49
C TYR A 33 2.48 10.04 0.46
N GLN A 34 3.53 9.33 0.85
CA GLN A 34 4.02 8.17 0.12
C GLN A 34 3.17 6.96 0.50
N GLY A 35 2.86 6.12 -0.48
CA GLY A 35 2.13 4.88 -0.26
C GLY A 35 2.84 3.90 0.67
N LEU A 36 4.16 4.03 0.84
CA LEU A 36 4.97 3.23 1.77
C LEU A 36 5.94 4.12 2.55
N GLY A 37 5.84 4.12 3.88
CA GLY A 37 6.77 4.89 4.74
C GLY A 37 6.20 6.16 5.36
N SER A 38 4.95 6.53 5.09
CA SER A 38 4.36 7.76 5.63
C SER A 38 3.78 7.64 7.03
N SER A 39 3.31 6.46 7.44
CA SER A 39 2.85 6.21 8.81
C SER A 39 4.01 5.87 9.75
N SER A 40 3.75 5.89 11.06
CA SER A 40 4.72 5.51 12.09
C SER A 40 5.28 4.10 11.84
N LEU A 41 4.39 3.11 11.70
CA LEU A 41 4.74 1.73 11.35
C LEU A 41 5.23 1.59 9.90
N GLY A 42 4.74 2.44 9.00
CA GLY A 42 5.10 2.39 7.59
C GLY A 42 6.59 2.57 7.35
N LYS A 43 7.28 3.35 8.18
CA LYS A 43 8.75 3.52 8.13
C LYS A 43 9.49 2.20 8.37
N GLU A 44 9.07 1.44 9.38
CA GLU A 44 9.64 0.14 9.69
C GLU A 44 9.37 -0.87 8.58
N ILE A 45 8.13 -0.91 8.06
CA ILE A 45 7.77 -1.78 6.95
C ILE A 45 8.59 -1.44 5.70
N ARG A 46 8.80 -0.15 5.43
CA ARG A 46 9.70 0.29 4.35
C ARG A 46 11.14 -0.19 4.59
N GLY A 47 11.63 -0.10 5.82
CA GLY A 47 12.92 -0.65 6.23
C GLY A 47 13.05 -2.14 5.90
N LEU A 48 12.02 -2.94 6.20
CA LEU A 48 12.00 -4.36 5.83
C LEU A 48 12.16 -4.56 4.32
N PHE A 49 11.53 -3.72 3.50
CA PHE A 49 11.56 -3.87 2.05
C PHE A 49 12.92 -3.51 1.44
N LEU A 50 13.59 -2.51 2.02
CA LEU A 50 14.88 -2.01 1.57
C LEU A 50 16.03 -2.92 2.02
N ASN A 51 15.95 -3.44 3.25
CA ASN A 51 17.07 -4.15 3.87
C ASN A 51 16.99 -5.68 3.70
N PHE A 52 15.82 -6.23 3.36
CA PHE A 52 15.62 -7.67 3.22
C PHE A 52 15.04 -8.02 1.84
N GLN A 53 15.91 -8.12 0.83
CA GLN A 53 15.52 -8.43 -0.55
C GLN A 53 14.88 -9.82 -0.70
N GLN A 54 15.21 -10.76 0.19
CA GLN A 54 14.71 -12.14 0.23
C GLN A 54 13.27 -12.27 0.74
N VAL A 55 12.63 -11.19 1.21
CA VAL A 55 11.23 -11.24 1.66
C VAL A 55 10.32 -11.58 0.48
N ASP A 56 9.60 -12.69 0.60
CA ASP A 56 8.69 -13.19 -0.44
C ASP A 56 7.61 -12.18 -0.84
N TYR A 57 7.15 -12.28 -2.09
CA TYR A 57 6.15 -11.38 -2.66
C TYR A 57 4.83 -11.36 -1.88
N LEU A 58 4.34 -12.51 -1.38
CA LEU A 58 3.11 -12.53 -0.59
C LEU A 58 3.31 -11.83 0.76
N THR A 59 4.47 -12.02 1.40
CA THR A 59 4.79 -11.29 2.63
C THR A 59 4.85 -9.80 2.38
N ARG A 60 5.52 -9.35 1.31
CA ARG A 60 5.54 -7.93 0.90
C ARG A 60 4.13 -7.42 0.58
N PHE A 61 3.26 -8.23 -0.02
CA PHE A 61 1.88 -7.87 -0.28
C PHE A 61 1.12 -7.59 1.02
N TYR A 62 1.14 -8.52 1.98
CA TYR A 62 0.45 -8.34 3.27
C TYR A 62 1.01 -7.18 4.09
N LEU A 63 2.33 -7.01 4.11
CA LEU A 63 2.97 -5.85 4.76
C LEU A 63 2.55 -4.52 4.11
N SER A 64 2.36 -4.50 2.79
CA SER A 64 1.83 -3.31 2.10
C SER A 64 0.41 -3.00 2.53
N LEU A 65 -0.46 -4.02 2.68
CA LEU A 65 -1.82 -3.84 3.18
C LEU A 65 -1.84 -3.36 4.64
N ALA A 66 -0.99 -3.91 5.50
CA ALA A 66 -0.84 -3.47 6.88
C ALA A 66 -0.42 -1.98 6.95
N ASN A 67 0.56 -1.58 6.13
CA ASN A 67 0.97 -0.17 6.02
C ASN A 67 -0.19 0.73 5.53
N MET A 68 -0.99 0.30 4.56
CA MET A 68 -2.14 1.08 4.08
C MET A 68 -3.18 1.30 5.17
N SER A 69 -3.49 0.24 5.93
CA SER A 69 -4.37 0.32 7.11
C SER A 69 -3.84 1.33 8.12
N GLN A 70 -2.53 1.28 8.43
CA GLN A 70 -1.93 2.23 9.37
C GLN A 70 -1.99 3.68 8.86
N ILE A 71 -1.72 3.92 7.57
CA ILE A 71 -1.84 5.25 6.96
C ILE A 71 -3.26 5.78 7.11
N GLN A 72 -4.28 4.96 6.89
CA GLN A 72 -5.67 5.39 7.08
C GLN A 72 -5.97 5.72 8.54
N ALA A 73 -5.51 4.90 9.48
CA ALA A 73 -5.73 5.10 10.91
C ALA A 73 -5.06 6.38 11.45
N GLU A 74 -3.88 6.73 10.94
CA GLU A 74 -3.10 7.87 11.42
C GLU A 74 -3.35 9.15 10.64
N LEU A 75 -3.40 9.07 9.31
CA LEU A 75 -3.16 10.21 8.43
C LEU A 75 -4.38 10.66 7.63
N PHE A 76 -5.47 9.87 7.59
CA PHE A 76 -6.66 10.25 6.80
C PHE A 76 -7.63 11.16 7.58
N LYS A 77 -7.27 11.60 8.78
CA LYS A 77 -8.13 12.38 9.66
C LYS A 77 -8.16 13.84 9.25
N ASN A 78 -9.36 14.43 9.17
CA ASN A 78 -9.58 15.88 9.02
C ASN A 78 -9.04 16.53 7.73
N HIS A 79 -8.84 15.76 6.65
CA HIS A 79 -8.36 16.30 5.38
C HIS A 79 -9.44 16.28 4.29
N GLN A 80 -9.57 17.39 3.56
CA GLN A 80 -10.49 17.50 2.42
C GLN A 80 -9.93 16.84 1.15
N LEU A 81 -8.61 16.88 0.98
CA LEU A 81 -7.90 16.27 -0.15
C LEU A 81 -6.62 15.59 0.33
N ILE A 82 -6.46 14.32 -0.04
CA ILE A 82 -5.24 13.54 0.18
C ILE A 82 -4.69 13.12 -1.18
N ILE A 83 -3.39 13.30 -1.35
CA ILE A 83 -2.63 12.86 -2.51
C ILE A 83 -1.65 11.79 -2.06
N LEU A 84 -1.62 10.69 -2.79
CA LEU A 84 -0.72 9.56 -2.54
C LEU A 84 0.21 9.34 -3.71
N ASP A 85 1.51 9.26 -3.45
CA ASP A 85 2.49 8.67 -4.38
C ASP A 85 2.52 7.16 -4.11
N ARG A 86 1.75 6.41 -4.93
CA ARG A 86 1.44 4.97 -4.83
C ARG A 86 0.40 4.58 -3.77
N TRP A 87 -0.39 3.57 -4.09
CA TRP A 87 -1.34 2.91 -3.19
C TRP A 87 -1.53 1.43 -3.62
N LEU A 88 -2.77 0.94 -3.56
CA LEU A 88 -3.15 -0.44 -3.89
C LEU A 88 -2.68 -0.90 -5.28
N PRO A 89 -2.83 -0.13 -6.38
CA PRO A 89 -2.37 -0.58 -7.70
C PRO A 89 -0.87 -0.89 -7.76
N SER A 90 -0.01 -0.07 -7.13
CA SER A 90 1.42 -0.40 -6.98
C SER A 90 1.61 -1.73 -6.25
N THR A 91 0.83 -1.99 -5.21
CA THR A 91 0.93 -3.24 -4.47
C THR A 91 0.61 -4.47 -5.32
N TYR A 92 -0.42 -4.40 -6.18
CA TYR A 92 -0.71 -5.46 -7.14
C TYR A 92 0.42 -5.61 -8.19
N ALA A 93 0.86 -4.50 -8.79
CA ALA A 93 1.81 -4.52 -9.89
C ALA A 93 3.19 -5.04 -9.47
N TYR A 94 3.66 -4.68 -8.27
CA TYR A 94 5.01 -5.01 -7.82
C TYR A 94 5.09 -6.27 -6.96
N GLN A 95 4.01 -6.68 -6.29
CA GLN A 95 4.02 -7.89 -5.46
C GLN A 95 3.27 -9.04 -6.10
N LEU A 96 1.98 -8.88 -6.42
CA LEU A 96 1.16 -9.99 -6.90
C LEU A 96 1.48 -10.41 -8.33
N PHE A 97 1.76 -9.47 -9.24
CA PHE A 97 2.03 -9.83 -10.63
C PHE A 97 3.31 -10.68 -10.80
N PRO A 98 4.46 -10.34 -10.17
CA PRO A 98 5.63 -11.22 -10.14
C PRO A 98 5.36 -12.55 -9.45
N PHE A 99 4.62 -12.55 -8.32
CA PHE A 99 4.24 -13.77 -7.61
C PHE A 99 3.53 -14.78 -8.53
N PHE A 100 2.53 -14.33 -9.30
CA PHE A 100 1.84 -15.20 -10.26
C PHE A 100 2.74 -15.66 -11.41
N LYS A 101 3.66 -14.80 -11.88
CA LYS A 101 4.61 -15.14 -12.94
C LYS A 101 5.64 -16.18 -12.54
N GLU A 102 6.12 -16.15 -11.31
CA GLU A 102 7.10 -17.11 -10.80
C GLU A 102 6.53 -18.54 -10.64
N LYS A 103 5.24 -18.76 -10.94
CA LYS A 103 4.54 -20.05 -10.82
C LYS A 103 4.80 -20.75 -9.49
N LYS A 104 5.06 -19.99 -8.42
CA LYS A 104 5.23 -20.56 -7.08
C LYS A 104 3.88 -21.11 -6.63
N GLN A 105 3.72 -22.42 -6.75
CA GLN A 105 2.76 -23.17 -5.95
C GLN A 105 3.25 -23.15 -4.51
N LEU A 106 3.07 -22.03 -3.82
CA LEU A 106 3.09 -22.07 -2.37
C LEU A 106 1.98 -23.03 -1.95
N LEU A 107 2.24 -23.91 -0.98
CA LEU A 107 1.16 -24.55 -0.23
C LEU A 107 0.23 -23.42 0.19
N PRO A 108 -1.03 -23.38 -0.31
CA PRO A 108 -1.88 -22.25 -0.06
C PRO A 108 -1.98 -22.11 1.45
N LEU A 109 -1.65 -20.95 2.02
CA LEU A 109 -1.93 -20.67 3.43
C LEU A 109 -3.43 -20.92 3.72
N LYS A 110 -4.29 -20.79 2.70
CA LYS A 110 -5.69 -21.24 2.70
C LYS A 110 -5.88 -22.74 3.00
N LYS A 111 -5.00 -23.61 2.50
CA LYS A 111 -5.00 -25.05 2.81
C LYS A 111 -4.41 -25.34 4.20
N ILE A 112 -3.37 -24.61 4.60
CA ILE A 112 -2.69 -24.80 5.90
C ILE A 112 -3.57 -24.30 7.06
N PHE A 113 -4.21 -23.14 6.92
CA PHE A 113 -4.93 -22.46 8.01
C PHE A 113 -6.44 -22.38 7.79
N LYS A 114 -7.00 -23.00 6.73
CA LYS A 114 -8.42 -22.84 6.34
C LYS A 114 -8.88 -21.37 6.22
N LEU A 115 -7.95 -20.43 6.03
CA LEU A 115 -8.23 -19.01 5.96
C LEU A 115 -8.94 -18.69 4.64
N ASN A 116 -10.24 -18.45 4.69
CA ASN A 116 -10.96 -17.74 3.65
C ASN A 116 -11.29 -16.32 4.15
N HIS A 117 -11.43 -15.37 3.23
CA HIS A 117 -11.68 -13.96 3.57
C HIS A 117 -12.96 -13.80 4.43
N GLU A 118 -13.88 -14.75 4.29
CA GLU A 118 -15.11 -14.89 5.09
C GLU A 118 -14.86 -15.32 6.55
N THR A 119 -13.86 -16.16 6.83
CA THR A 119 -13.48 -16.55 8.21
C THR A 119 -12.69 -15.49 8.96
N ILE A 120 -11.92 -14.65 8.29
CA ILE A 120 -11.13 -13.58 8.91
C ILE A 120 -12.03 -12.41 9.34
N LEU A 121 -13.16 -12.22 8.64
CA LEU A 121 -14.12 -11.13 8.87
C LEU A 121 -15.41 -11.58 9.54
N LYS A 122 -15.60 -12.89 9.77
CA LYS A 122 -16.65 -13.35 10.69
C LYS A 122 -16.23 -12.97 12.11
N ASN A 123 -17.03 -12.11 12.73
CA ASN A 123 -16.88 -11.64 14.09
C ASN A 123 -16.29 -12.72 15.00
N PRO A 124 -15.23 -12.44 15.79
CA PRO A 124 -14.90 -13.30 16.91
C PRO A 124 -16.15 -13.37 17.79
N ILE A 125 -16.72 -14.57 17.91
CA ILE A 125 -17.75 -14.85 18.91
C ILE A 125 -17.01 -14.79 20.24
N TYR A 126 -17.17 -13.67 20.95
CA TYR A 126 -16.88 -13.59 22.39
C TYR A 126 -18.05 -14.18 23.16
#